data_AF-A0A558J6G4-F1
#
_entry.id   AF-A0A558J6G4-F1
#
_cell.length_a   1.000
_cell.length_b   1.000
_cell.length_c   1.000
_cell.angle_alpha   90.00
_cell.angle_beta   90.00
_cell.angle_gamma   90.00
#
_symmetry.space_group_name_H-M   'P 1'
#
loop_
_entity.id
_entity.type
_entity.pdbx_description
1 polymer ?
#
loop_
_entity_poly.entity_id
_entity_poly.type
_entity_poly.pdbx_seq_one_letter_code
_entity_poly.pdbx_strand_id
1 'polypeptide(L)'
;MSHAYDFPGGIYPPERKQHSNQSALIEAPLPGRVILPLQQHSGQPATPCVSAGDTVKVGSLIAKREGMISSDLHASISGTVSEVSATHISIDGDGQDEWLRLPPLAWQNADPHALLERLNESGIVGLGGAGFPTHIKARVVEQHTIHTLVINAAECEPYITADDLTLRHHAKEVLEGAQIIAKLCGAQHIVIGIEDNKPEAIGTLKQALTNSQPVPVELNVIATRYPSGGERQLIKKLLDLNVPSDGLPADVGVLCHNPGTLLAILYAVRDGQPLVSRVVTLTGEAITQPGNRWVRLGTSVRELLEQAGLNTPELHQVIQGGPMMGAPLLTLDTPVTKLTNCLIAATLEELPPPPAELPCIRCGECESVCPVALLPQQLHWYARAQDDAKLERYHLFDCIECGACSYVCPSHIPLVVDYREAKSRLRLQRIETAKAEHAKHRFEFRQARLAREEAEKQARKQARQAQQRRPTNTAAASGEKVDLRGLRIAHAAAKASVKKAEKNLARVAQEDPKQSLDDLEMQLATAQENLKAAELQLAQARDQQSSEESP
;
A
#
# COMPACT_ATOMS: atom_id res chain seq x y z
N MET A 1 -25.68 -23.30 -11.06
CA MET A 1 -25.30 -23.17 -9.64
C MET A 1 -23.79 -23.17 -9.61
N SER A 2 -23.16 -21.99 -9.61
CA SER A 2 -21.71 -21.89 -9.53
C SER A 2 -21.28 -22.41 -8.16
N HIS A 3 -20.45 -23.44 -8.11
CA HIS A 3 -19.86 -23.91 -6.87
C HIS A 3 -18.94 -22.81 -6.34
N ALA A 4 -19.41 -22.00 -5.39
CA ALA A 4 -18.52 -21.12 -4.64
C ALA A 4 -17.56 -22.01 -3.85
N TYR A 5 -16.27 -21.90 -4.14
CA TYR A 5 -15.22 -22.56 -3.39
C TYR A 5 -15.20 -22.03 -1.95
N ASP A 6 -14.49 -22.68 -1.04
CA ASP A 6 -14.45 -22.25 0.35
C ASP A 6 -13.03 -21.89 0.82
N PHE A 7 -12.96 -20.99 1.81
CA PHE A 7 -11.75 -20.63 2.54
C PHE A 7 -11.91 -21.01 4.02
N PRO A 8 -10.81 -21.28 4.75
CA PRO A 8 -10.89 -21.76 6.14
C PRO A 8 -11.47 -20.70 7.08
N GLY A 9 -12.10 -21.13 8.18
CA GLY A 9 -12.52 -20.26 9.28
C GLY A 9 -13.52 -19.16 8.89
N GLY A 10 -13.40 -18.01 9.57
CA GLY A 10 -14.38 -16.93 9.54
C GLY A 10 -15.41 -17.00 10.66
N ILE A 11 -16.20 -15.94 10.79
CA ILE A 11 -17.21 -15.73 11.85
C ILE A 11 -18.46 -15.04 11.28
N TYR A 12 -19.53 -14.99 12.09
CA TYR A 12 -20.83 -14.41 11.74
C TYR A 12 -21.25 -13.37 12.78
N PRO A 13 -20.57 -12.20 12.84
CA PRO A 13 -20.98 -11.11 13.73
C PRO A 13 -22.35 -10.55 13.29
N PRO A 14 -23.15 -9.98 14.21
CA PRO A 14 -24.39 -9.29 13.85
C PRO A 14 -24.13 -8.21 12.81
N GLU A 15 -24.82 -8.28 11.68
CA GLU A 15 -24.50 -7.43 10.53
C GLU A 15 -24.83 -5.95 10.76
N ARG A 16 -25.91 -5.63 11.49
CA ARG A 16 -26.38 -4.26 11.80
C ARG A 16 -26.46 -3.29 10.59
N LYS A 17 -26.55 -3.80 9.36
CA LYS A 17 -26.65 -3.01 8.12
C LYS A 17 -28.01 -2.33 7.93
N GLN A 18 -29.05 -2.84 8.60
CA GLN A 18 -30.43 -2.34 8.51
C GLN A 18 -30.59 -0.88 8.95
N HIS A 19 -29.68 -0.36 9.78
CA HIS A 19 -29.75 1.04 10.22
C HIS A 19 -29.43 2.03 9.09
N SER A 20 -28.51 1.67 8.18
CA SER A 20 -27.99 2.59 7.16
C SER A 20 -28.44 2.27 5.73
N ASN A 21 -29.04 1.10 5.48
CA ASN A 21 -29.44 0.68 4.14
C ASN A 21 -30.92 0.90 3.78
N GLN A 22 -31.73 1.45 4.69
CA GLN A 22 -33.15 1.72 4.45
C GLN A 22 -33.41 3.08 3.81
N SER A 23 -32.46 4.00 3.92
CA SER A 23 -32.55 5.34 3.34
C SER A 23 -31.85 5.41 1.98
N ALA A 24 -32.36 6.28 1.11
CA ALA A 24 -31.71 6.57 -0.16
C ALA A 24 -30.32 7.18 0.04
N LEU A 25 -29.45 7.00 -0.95
CA LEU A 25 -28.16 7.70 -1.02
C LEU A 25 -28.43 9.19 -1.27
N ILE A 26 -27.92 10.07 -0.40
CA ILE A 26 -28.11 11.52 -0.49
C ILE A 26 -26.77 12.27 -0.59
N GLU A 27 -26.81 13.52 -1.04
CA GLU A 27 -25.67 14.44 -0.93
C GLU A 27 -25.59 15.00 0.50
N ALA A 28 -24.39 15.04 1.08
CA ALA A 28 -24.17 15.81 2.30
C ALA A 28 -24.16 17.32 1.96
N PRO A 29 -24.64 18.18 2.87
CA PRO A 29 -24.49 19.63 2.74
C PRO A 29 -23.05 20.04 2.43
N LEU A 30 -22.89 21.04 1.57
CA LEU A 30 -21.58 21.59 1.22
C LEU A 30 -20.92 22.19 2.48
N PRO A 31 -19.70 21.75 2.86
CA PRO A 31 -19.05 22.25 4.07
C PRO A 31 -18.54 23.68 3.86
N GLY A 32 -18.60 24.49 4.91
CA GLY A 32 -18.05 25.86 4.90
C GLY A 32 -16.52 25.90 4.92
N ARG A 33 -15.87 24.84 5.40
CA ARG A 33 -14.41 24.68 5.44
C ARG A 33 -14.04 23.21 5.30
N VAL A 34 -12.94 22.91 4.60
CA VAL A 34 -12.36 21.56 4.53
C VAL A 34 -10.90 21.58 4.96
N ILE A 35 -10.48 20.50 5.61
CA ILE A 35 -9.09 20.22 5.95
C ILE A 35 -8.68 18.96 5.20
N LEU A 36 -7.74 19.07 4.27
CA LEU A 36 -7.32 17.99 3.39
C LEU A 36 -5.92 17.51 3.80
N PRO A 37 -5.80 16.38 4.52
CA PRO A 37 -4.50 15.78 4.82
C PRO A 37 -3.74 15.42 3.54
N LEU A 38 -2.42 15.58 3.57
CA LEU A 38 -1.54 15.23 2.45
C LEU A 38 -1.30 13.72 2.34
N GLN A 39 -1.48 12.99 3.44
CA GLN A 39 -1.40 11.53 3.50
C GLN A 39 -2.82 10.92 3.48
N GLN A 40 -3.28 10.46 2.31
CA GLN A 40 -4.58 9.78 2.15
C GLN A 40 -4.50 8.48 1.34
N HIS A 41 -3.33 7.83 1.38
CA HIS A 41 -3.02 6.59 0.66
C HIS A 41 -1.96 5.79 1.42
N SER A 42 -1.54 4.65 0.90
CA SER A 42 -0.46 3.82 1.49
C SER A 42 0.96 4.31 1.19
N GLY A 43 1.10 5.28 0.28
CA GLY A 43 2.37 5.83 -0.22
C GLY A 43 2.99 6.97 0.59
N GLN A 44 3.91 7.73 -0.01
CA GLN A 44 4.49 8.96 0.55
C GLN A 44 3.53 10.16 0.44
N PRO A 45 3.42 11.04 1.45
CA PRO A 45 2.49 12.18 1.42
C PRO A 45 2.67 13.03 0.17
N ALA A 46 1.58 13.57 -0.37
CA ALA A 46 1.65 14.50 -1.48
C ALA A 46 2.28 15.84 -1.06
N THR A 47 3.01 16.49 -1.97
CA THR A 47 3.64 17.80 -1.75
C THR A 47 2.68 18.92 -2.16
N PRO A 48 2.35 19.89 -1.28
CA PRO A 48 1.52 21.03 -1.65
C PRO A 48 2.06 21.79 -2.86
N CYS A 49 1.17 22.21 -3.77
CA CYS A 49 1.51 23.04 -4.92
C CYS A 49 0.74 24.37 -4.98
N VAL A 50 0.07 24.73 -3.89
CA VAL A 50 -0.65 26.00 -3.68
C VAL A 50 -0.11 26.72 -2.45
N SER A 51 -0.42 28.01 -2.33
CA SER A 51 -0.06 28.88 -1.21
C SER A 51 -1.31 29.41 -0.50
N ALA A 52 -1.15 29.81 0.78
CA ALA A 52 -2.22 30.50 1.50
C ALA A 52 -2.59 31.81 0.77
N GLY A 53 -3.89 32.05 0.59
CA GLY A 53 -4.45 33.15 -0.18
C GLY A 53 -4.84 32.80 -1.63
N ASP A 54 -4.43 31.64 -2.14
CA ASP A 54 -4.80 31.21 -3.50
C ASP A 54 -6.30 30.89 -3.58
N THR A 55 -6.94 31.28 -4.69
CA THR A 55 -8.32 30.87 -5.01
C THR A 55 -8.30 29.53 -5.76
N VAL A 56 -9.15 28.60 -5.32
CA VAL A 56 -9.27 27.26 -5.90
C VAL A 56 -10.72 26.97 -6.26
N LYS A 57 -10.90 26.21 -7.34
CA LYS A 57 -12.18 25.61 -7.74
C LYS A 57 -12.24 24.15 -7.33
N VAL A 58 -13.43 23.57 -7.24
CA VAL A 58 -13.59 22.11 -7.04
C VAL A 58 -12.84 21.37 -8.13
N GLY A 59 -11.98 20.43 -7.74
CA GLY A 59 -11.15 19.66 -8.65
C GLY A 59 -9.82 20.32 -9.04
N SER A 60 -9.51 21.51 -8.52
CA SER A 60 -8.18 22.10 -8.69
C SER A 60 -7.13 21.24 -8.00
N LEU A 61 -5.99 21.01 -8.66
CA LEU A 61 -4.86 20.29 -8.07
C LEU A 61 -4.20 21.17 -6.99
N ILE A 62 -4.14 20.66 -5.75
CA ILE A 62 -3.60 21.39 -4.60
C ILE A 62 -2.35 20.73 -3.99
N ALA A 63 -2.15 19.43 -4.20
CA ALA A 63 -0.90 18.76 -3.87
C ALA A 63 -0.58 17.68 -4.90
N LYS A 64 0.70 17.59 -5.27
CA LYS A 64 1.22 16.64 -6.25
C LYS A 64 1.83 15.44 -5.56
N ARG A 65 1.65 14.26 -6.13
CA ARG A 65 2.28 13.03 -5.67
C ARG A 65 3.81 13.14 -5.69
N GLU A 66 4.46 12.47 -4.75
CA GLU A 66 5.92 12.36 -4.66
C GLU A 66 6.34 10.88 -4.50
N GLY A 67 7.43 10.49 -5.15
CA GLY A 67 7.93 9.12 -5.12
C GLY A 67 7.13 8.10 -5.95
N MET A 68 7.45 6.82 -5.74
CA MET A 68 6.92 5.71 -6.53
C MET A 68 5.45 5.36 -6.21
N ILE A 69 5.09 5.43 -4.93
CA ILE A 69 3.72 5.16 -4.45
C ILE A 69 3.25 6.44 -3.78
N SER A 70 2.32 7.15 -4.42
CA SER A 70 1.65 8.36 -3.91
C SER A 70 0.49 8.71 -4.86
N SER A 71 -0.35 9.68 -4.50
CA SER A 71 -1.49 10.10 -5.32
C SER A 71 -1.79 11.58 -5.14
N ASP A 72 -2.14 12.25 -6.25
CA ASP A 72 -2.50 13.66 -6.28
C ASP A 72 -3.72 13.97 -5.39
N LEU A 73 -3.77 15.21 -4.91
CA LEU A 73 -4.82 15.73 -4.05
C LEU A 73 -5.45 16.97 -4.67
N HIS A 74 -6.77 17.02 -4.63
CA HIS A 74 -7.58 18.06 -5.27
C HIS A 74 -8.42 18.81 -4.25
N ALA A 75 -8.71 20.08 -4.52
CA ALA A 75 -9.66 20.87 -3.77
C ALA A 75 -11.05 20.24 -3.87
N SER A 76 -11.64 19.91 -2.72
CA SER A 76 -12.96 19.27 -2.66
C SER A 76 -14.12 20.26 -2.71
N ILE A 77 -13.85 21.55 -2.45
CA ILE A 77 -14.77 22.69 -2.54
C ILE A 77 -14.11 23.85 -3.30
N SER A 78 -14.90 24.79 -3.80
CA SER A 78 -14.40 26.09 -4.27
C SER A 78 -14.23 27.07 -3.12
N GLY A 79 -13.22 27.94 -3.20
CA GLY A 79 -12.97 28.95 -2.19
C GLY A 79 -11.52 29.41 -2.14
N THR A 80 -11.05 29.79 -0.95
CA THR A 80 -9.69 30.32 -0.74
C THR A 80 -8.89 29.40 0.17
N VAL A 81 -7.64 29.12 -0.20
CA VAL A 81 -6.69 28.36 0.62
C VAL A 81 -6.35 29.19 1.86
N SER A 82 -6.82 28.76 3.03
CA SER A 82 -6.62 29.48 4.29
C SER A 82 -5.32 29.09 4.99
N GLU A 83 -4.88 27.85 4.83
CA GLU A 83 -3.65 27.34 5.44
C GLU A 83 -2.99 26.26 4.58
N VAL A 84 -1.66 26.31 4.50
CA VAL A 84 -0.83 25.23 3.94
C VAL A 84 0.20 24.85 5.00
N SER A 85 0.14 23.60 5.46
CA SER A 85 1.07 23.07 6.45
C SER A 85 1.86 21.88 5.90
N ALA A 86 2.76 21.32 6.71
CA ALA A 86 3.50 20.11 6.37
C ALA A 86 2.63 18.84 6.32
N THR A 87 1.39 18.87 6.84
CA THR A 87 0.53 17.69 6.97
C THR A 87 -0.81 17.82 6.27
N HIS A 88 -1.28 19.03 6.01
CA HIS A 88 -2.61 19.28 5.44
C HIS A 88 -2.71 20.65 4.76
N ILE A 89 -3.77 20.81 3.95
CA ILE A 89 -4.20 22.08 3.34
C ILE A 89 -5.62 22.39 3.82
N SER A 90 -5.87 23.61 4.29
CA SER A 90 -7.21 24.09 4.63
C SER A 90 -7.77 24.99 3.52
N ILE A 91 -9.05 24.80 3.18
CA ILE A 91 -9.77 25.65 2.22
C ILE A 91 -11.05 26.15 2.89
N ASP A 92 -11.25 27.46 2.87
CA ASP A 92 -12.49 28.11 3.31
C ASP A 92 -13.39 28.31 2.09
N GLY A 93 -14.62 27.80 2.18
CA GLY A 93 -15.57 27.74 1.07
C GLY A 93 -16.20 29.09 0.74
N ASP A 94 -16.40 29.36 -0.55
CA ASP A 94 -17.15 30.53 -1.05
C ASP A 94 -18.66 30.28 -1.21
N GLY A 95 -19.10 29.03 -1.01
CA GLY A 95 -20.49 28.59 -1.15
C GLY A 95 -20.97 28.44 -2.60
N GLN A 96 -20.10 28.60 -3.60
CA GLN A 96 -20.48 28.57 -5.02
C GLN A 96 -20.37 27.17 -5.65
N ASP A 97 -19.55 26.29 -5.07
CA ASP A 97 -19.21 24.95 -5.58
C ASP A 97 -18.80 24.98 -7.07
N GLU A 98 -17.99 25.96 -7.48
CA GLU A 98 -17.57 26.10 -8.87
C GLU A 98 -16.54 25.03 -9.25
N TRP A 99 -16.76 24.33 -10.37
CA TRP A 99 -15.92 23.21 -10.81
C TRP A 99 -14.87 23.59 -11.85
N LEU A 100 -13.67 23.05 -11.67
CA LEU A 100 -12.64 22.89 -12.69
C LEU A 100 -12.54 21.40 -13.05
N ARG A 101 -13.23 20.99 -14.11
CA ARG A 101 -13.22 19.60 -14.59
C ARG A 101 -12.08 19.37 -15.57
N LEU A 102 -11.52 18.17 -15.54
CA LEU A 102 -10.65 17.66 -16.60
C LEU A 102 -11.49 17.47 -17.89
N PRO A 103 -10.89 17.52 -19.09
CA PRO A 103 -11.63 17.27 -20.33
C PRO A 103 -12.28 15.88 -20.33
N PRO A 104 -13.52 15.69 -20.77
CA PRO A 104 -14.11 14.34 -20.85
C PRO A 104 -13.34 13.47 -21.85
N LEU A 105 -13.17 12.19 -21.53
CA LEU A 105 -12.49 11.20 -22.37
C LEU A 105 -13.44 10.06 -22.74
N ALA A 106 -13.64 9.87 -24.06
CA ALA A 106 -14.38 8.73 -24.59
C ALA A 106 -13.53 7.45 -24.49
N TRP A 107 -13.63 6.75 -23.37
CA TRP A 107 -12.74 5.66 -22.99
C TRP A 107 -12.72 4.48 -23.96
N GLN A 108 -13.79 4.27 -24.71
CA GLN A 108 -13.91 3.21 -25.72
C GLN A 108 -12.81 3.35 -26.78
N ASN A 109 -12.56 4.59 -27.23
CA ASN A 109 -11.61 4.91 -28.29
C ASN A 109 -10.29 5.50 -27.76
N ALA A 110 -10.23 5.83 -26.47
CA ALA A 110 -9.04 6.40 -25.87
C ALA A 110 -7.87 5.40 -25.86
N ASP A 111 -6.67 5.94 -26.03
CA ASP A 111 -5.41 5.22 -25.88
C ASP A 111 -5.20 4.82 -24.39
N PRO A 112 -4.73 3.59 -24.09
CA PRO A 112 -4.49 3.15 -22.72
C PRO A 112 -3.56 4.07 -21.92
N HIS A 113 -2.56 4.69 -22.53
CA HIS A 113 -1.68 5.64 -21.83
C HIS A 113 -2.45 6.90 -21.40
N ALA A 114 -3.32 7.43 -22.27
CA ALA A 114 -4.16 8.57 -21.93
C ALA A 114 -5.13 8.25 -20.77
N LEU A 115 -5.67 7.03 -20.73
CA LEU A 115 -6.50 6.57 -19.61
C LEU A 115 -5.70 6.44 -18.31
N LEU A 116 -4.49 5.88 -18.36
CA LEU A 116 -3.60 5.78 -17.20
C LEU A 116 -3.20 7.16 -16.66
N GLU A 117 -2.87 8.11 -17.54
CA GLU A 117 -2.58 9.48 -17.12
C GLU A 117 -3.82 10.15 -16.52
N ARG A 118 -5.02 9.92 -17.07
CA ARG A 118 -6.26 10.40 -16.43
C ARG A 118 -6.42 9.86 -15.01
N LEU A 119 -6.22 8.56 -14.79
CA LEU A 119 -6.31 7.97 -13.44
C LEU A 119 -5.26 8.54 -12.49
N ASN A 120 -4.07 8.83 -13.01
CA ASN A 120 -2.98 9.47 -12.29
C ASN A 120 -3.36 10.90 -11.85
N GLU A 121 -3.73 11.74 -12.81
CA GLU A 121 -4.15 13.14 -12.60
C GLU A 121 -5.39 13.27 -11.72
N SER A 122 -6.25 12.25 -11.66
CA SER A 122 -7.51 12.32 -10.90
C SER A 122 -7.35 12.00 -9.41
N GLY A 123 -6.15 11.60 -8.96
CA GLY A 123 -5.89 11.33 -7.56
C GLY A 123 -6.66 10.12 -6.99
N ILE A 124 -7.05 9.15 -7.83
CA ILE A 124 -7.87 8.02 -7.39
C ILE A 124 -7.02 6.97 -6.66
N VAL A 125 -7.55 6.50 -5.54
CA VAL A 125 -6.98 5.41 -4.74
C VAL A 125 -8.04 4.34 -4.49
N GLY A 126 -7.63 3.15 -4.07
CA GLY A 126 -8.53 2.10 -3.64
C GLY A 126 -9.36 2.52 -2.42
N LEU A 127 -10.65 2.74 -2.62
CA LEU A 127 -11.60 3.25 -1.61
C LEU A 127 -12.09 2.19 -0.61
N GLY A 128 -11.69 0.93 -0.80
CA GLY A 128 -12.02 -0.20 0.09
C GLY A 128 -11.19 -0.29 1.38
N GLY A 129 -10.25 0.63 1.61
CA GLY A 129 -9.58 0.81 2.92
C GLY A 129 -8.05 0.96 2.87
N ALA A 130 -7.36 0.25 1.97
CA ALA A 130 -5.90 0.30 1.90
C ALA A 130 -5.34 1.56 1.21
N GLY A 131 -6.15 2.28 0.43
CA GLY A 131 -5.73 3.52 -0.24
C GLY A 131 -4.60 3.34 -1.23
N PHE A 132 -4.48 2.19 -1.89
CA PHE A 132 -3.44 1.98 -2.89
C PHE A 132 -3.77 2.79 -4.16
N PRO A 133 -2.84 3.58 -4.73
CA PRO A 133 -3.13 4.39 -5.91
C PRO A 133 -3.60 3.55 -7.11
N THR A 134 -4.76 3.91 -7.66
CA THR A 134 -5.42 3.11 -8.70
C THR A 134 -4.62 3.06 -10.01
N HIS A 135 -3.96 4.15 -10.37
CA HIS A 135 -3.12 4.20 -11.59
C HIS A 135 -1.93 3.23 -11.49
N ILE A 136 -1.32 3.07 -10.30
CA ILE A 136 -0.26 2.08 -10.07
C ILE A 136 -0.83 0.68 -10.16
N LYS A 137 -2.00 0.43 -9.55
CA LYS A 137 -2.67 -0.88 -9.61
C LYS A 137 -3.06 -1.27 -11.03
N ALA A 138 -3.45 -0.30 -11.86
CA ALA A 138 -3.78 -0.53 -13.26
C ALA A 138 -2.55 -0.85 -14.14
N ARG A 139 -1.35 -0.33 -13.80
CA ARG A 139 -0.08 -0.59 -14.50
C ARG A 139 0.56 -1.94 -14.16
N VAL A 140 -0.04 -2.73 -13.27
CA VAL A 140 0.51 -4.03 -12.86
C VAL A 140 0.70 -4.98 -14.05
N VAL A 141 0.00 -4.76 -15.16
CA VAL A 141 0.20 -5.48 -16.44
C VAL A 141 1.59 -5.35 -17.04
N GLU A 142 2.34 -4.32 -16.70
CA GLU A 142 3.73 -4.17 -17.16
C GLU A 142 4.64 -5.29 -16.63
N GLN A 143 4.22 -5.99 -15.58
CA GLN A 143 4.97 -7.06 -14.92
C GLN A 143 4.21 -8.39 -14.82
N HIS A 144 2.87 -8.37 -14.91
CA HIS A 144 2.03 -9.54 -14.73
C HIS A 144 1.02 -9.68 -15.87
N THR A 145 0.62 -10.91 -16.20
CA THR A 145 -0.52 -11.14 -17.10
C THR A 145 -1.78 -11.21 -16.26
N ILE A 146 -2.71 -10.27 -16.45
CA ILE A 146 -3.99 -10.26 -15.75
C ILE A 146 -5.07 -10.83 -16.68
N HIS A 147 -5.72 -11.92 -16.27
CA HIS A 147 -6.82 -12.52 -17.03
C HIS A 147 -8.18 -12.21 -16.42
N THR A 148 -8.25 -11.96 -15.10
CA THR A 148 -9.51 -11.74 -14.38
C THR A 148 -9.50 -10.46 -13.56
N LEU A 149 -10.53 -9.63 -13.74
CA LEU A 149 -10.85 -8.52 -12.83
C LEU A 149 -11.95 -8.96 -11.87
N VAL A 150 -11.68 -8.89 -10.57
CA VAL A 150 -12.66 -9.15 -9.51
C VAL A 150 -13.24 -7.83 -9.00
N ILE A 151 -14.56 -7.70 -9.05
CA ILE A 151 -15.28 -6.65 -8.33
C ILE A 151 -15.61 -7.17 -6.94
N ASN A 152 -14.94 -6.62 -5.93
CA ASN A 152 -15.16 -6.97 -4.52
C ASN A 152 -16.37 -6.19 -3.98
N ALA A 153 -17.56 -6.76 -4.15
CA ALA A 153 -18.83 -6.26 -3.64
C ALA A 153 -19.27 -7.01 -2.36
N ALA A 154 -18.34 -7.69 -1.68
CA ALA A 154 -18.68 -8.48 -0.50
C ALA A 154 -19.12 -7.58 0.65
N GLU A 155 -18.40 -6.48 0.91
CA GLU A 155 -18.65 -5.53 2.03
C GLU A 155 -19.07 -6.26 3.32
N CYS A 156 -18.18 -7.16 3.77
CA CYS A 156 -18.49 -8.14 4.81
C CYS A 156 -18.41 -7.56 6.25
N GLU A 157 -17.93 -6.33 6.41
CA GLU A 157 -17.94 -5.66 7.71
C GLU A 157 -19.39 -5.37 8.15
N PRO A 158 -19.82 -5.76 9.36
CA PRO A 158 -20.92 -5.11 10.05
C PRO A 158 -21.00 -3.59 9.84
N TYR A 159 -22.22 -3.07 9.86
CA TYR A 159 -22.59 -1.65 9.72
C TYR A 159 -22.35 -1.00 8.36
N ILE A 160 -21.27 -1.34 7.66
CA ILE A 160 -20.86 -0.65 6.42
C ILE A 160 -21.80 -1.04 5.28
N THR A 161 -22.33 -0.05 4.56
CA THR A 161 -23.30 -0.25 3.47
C THR A 161 -23.02 0.65 2.25
N ALA A 162 -21.85 1.27 2.19
CA ALA A 162 -21.48 2.25 1.17
C ALA A 162 -21.39 1.61 -0.22
N ASP A 163 -20.73 0.47 -0.36
CA ASP A 163 -20.62 -0.26 -1.63
C ASP A 163 -21.95 -0.92 -2.02
N ASP A 164 -22.73 -1.43 -1.06
CA ASP A 164 -24.11 -1.90 -1.30
C ASP A 164 -24.98 -0.79 -1.92
N LEU A 165 -25.06 0.39 -1.29
CA LEU A 165 -25.85 1.52 -1.78
C LEU A 165 -25.31 2.08 -3.09
N THR A 166 -23.99 2.07 -3.27
CA THR A 166 -23.35 2.42 -4.55
C THR A 166 -23.84 1.51 -5.67
N LEU A 167 -23.92 0.20 -5.45
CA LEU A 167 -24.40 -0.75 -6.45
C LEU A 167 -25.90 -0.60 -6.73
N ARG A 168 -26.72 -0.34 -5.70
CA ARG A 168 -28.17 -0.11 -5.89
C ARG A 168 -28.46 1.11 -6.77
N HIS A 169 -27.67 2.18 -6.66
CA HIS A 169 -27.91 3.44 -7.37
C HIS A 169 -27.11 3.55 -8.68
N HIS A 170 -25.92 2.95 -8.74
CA HIS A 170 -24.93 3.18 -9.80
C HIS A 170 -24.35 1.88 -10.37
N ALA A 171 -25.10 0.76 -10.37
CA ALA A 171 -24.63 -0.51 -10.92
C ALA A 171 -24.08 -0.39 -12.35
N LYS A 172 -24.77 0.34 -13.23
CA LYS A 172 -24.36 0.48 -14.64
C LYS A 172 -23.02 1.22 -14.75
N GLU A 173 -22.88 2.29 -14.00
CA GLU A 173 -21.68 3.10 -13.92
C GLU A 173 -20.51 2.33 -13.31
N VAL A 174 -20.75 1.55 -12.25
CA VAL A 174 -19.73 0.66 -11.67
C VAL A 174 -19.27 -0.38 -12.69
N LEU A 175 -20.19 -0.99 -13.44
CA LEU A 175 -19.86 -1.93 -14.51
C LEU A 175 -19.07 -1.23 -15.63
N GLU A 176 -19.43 -0.02 -16.02
CA GLU A 176 -18.69 0.75 -17.03
C GLU A 176 -17.26 1.09 -16.56
N GLY A 177 -17.10 1.50 -15.29
CA GLY A 177 -15.79 1.68 -14.66
C GLY A 177 -14.96 0.39 -14.63
N ALA A 178 -15.61 -0.76 -14.42
CA ALA A 178 -14.96 -2.07 -14.51
C ALA A 178 -14.45 -2.36 -15.93
N GLN A 179 -15.19 -1.99 -16.97
CA GLN A 179 -14.76 -2.16 -18.36
C GLN A 179 -13.53 -1.30 -18.69
N ILE A 180 -13.44 -0.08 -18.14
CA ILE A 180 -12.24 0.77 -18.29
C ILE A 180 -11.01 0.08 -17.70
N ILE A 181 -11.13 -0.45 -16.47
CA ILE A 181 -10.01 -1.16 -15.84
C ILE A 181 -9.68 -2.45 -16.58
N ALA A 182 -10.68 -3.22 -17.00
CA ALA A 182 -10.45 -4.44 -17.77
C ALA A 182 -9.70 -4.15 -19.08
N LYS A 183 -10.01 -3.04 -19.78
CA LYS A 183 -9.26 -2.58 -20.95
C LYS A 183 -7.81 -2.22 -20.60
N LEU A 184 -7.59 -1.51 -19.48
CA LEU A 184 -6.25 -1.11 -19.04
C LEU A 184 -5.39 -2.30 -18.61
N CYS A 185 -5.97 -3.28 -17.92
CA CYS A 185 -5.25 -4.44 -17.42
C CYS A 185 -5.31 -5.66 -18.34
N GLY A 186 -5.95 -5.57 -19.51
CA GLY A 186 -6.07 -6.68 -20.45
C GLY A 186 -6.89 -7.87 -19.93
N ALA A 187 -7.73 -7.68 -18.91
CA ALA A 187 -8.56 -8.74 -18.36
C ALA A 187 -9.58 -9.21 -19.40
N GLN A 188 -9.76 -10.53 -19.47
CA GLN A 188 -10.66 -11.19 -20.42
C GLN A 188 -12.02 -11.52 -19.80
N HIS A 189 -12.09 -11.54 -18.47
CA HIS A 189 -13.28 -11.85 -17.71
C HIS A 189 -13.38 -10.96 -16.46
N ILE A 190 -14.60 -10.52 -16.14
CA ILE A 190 -14.89 -9.78 -14.91
C ILE A 190 -15.79 -10.66 -14.03
N VAL A 191 -15.44 -10.80 -12.75
CA VAL A 191 -16.23 -11.57 -11.77
C VAL A 191 -16.62 -10.68 -10.61
N ILE A 192 -17.92 -10.59 -10.33
CA ILE A 192 -18.46 -9.83 -9.19
C ILE A 192 -18.70 -10.80 -8.05
N GLY A 193 -18.00 -10.61 -6.93
CA GLY A 193 -18.30 -11.34 -5.70
C GLY A 193 -19.15 -10.48 -4.78
N ILE A 194 -20.39 -10.91 -4.52
CA ILE A 194 -21.35 -10.19 -3.67
C ILE A 194 -21.97 -11.14 -2.65
N GLU A 195 -22.12 -10.71 -1.40
CA GLU A 195 -22.77 -11.51 -0.36
C GLU A 195 -24.30 -11.58 -0.54
N ASP A 196 -24.90 -12.71 -0.15
CA ASP A 196 -26.33 -12.99 -0.27
C ASP A 196 -27.23 -12.07 0.58
N ASN A 197 -26.69 -11.39 1.59
CA ASN A 197 -27.38 -10.39 2.40
C ASN A 197 -27.67 -9.06 1.67
N LYS A 198 -27.35 -8.92 0.37
CA LYS A 198 -27.56 -7.69 -0.43
C LYS A 198 -28.54 -7.91 -1.60
N PRO A 199 -29.79 -8.33 -1.36
CA PRO A 199 -30.71 -8.75 -2.43
C PRO A 199 -31.04 -7.64 -3.43
N GLU A 200 -31.13 -6.39 -2.99
CA GLU A 200 -31.43 -5.23 -3.87
C GLU A 200 -30.27 -4.89 -4.80
N ALA A 201 -29.03 -4.89 -4.31
CA ALA A 201 -27.84 -4.71 -5.15
C ALA A 201 -27.69 -5.87 -6.13
N ILE A 202 -27.93 -7.12 -5.70
CA ILE A 202 -27.96 -8.29 -6.58
C ILE A 202 -29.00 -8.12 -7.70
N GLY A 203 -30.21 -7.67 -7.34
CA GLY A 203 -31.29 -7.41 -8.31
C GLY A 203 -30.90 -6.36 -9.33
N THR A 204 -30.33 -5.24 -8.87
CA THR A 204 -29.88 -4.13 -9.73
C THR A 204 -28.74 -4.56 -10.66
N LEU A 205 -27.76 -5.31 -10.14
CA LEU A 205 -26.67 -5.87 -10.94
C LEU A 205 -27.21 -6.82 -12.02
N LYS A 206 -28.12 -7.74 -11.69
CA LYS A 206 -28.74 -8.64 -12.67
C LYS A 206 -29.45 -7.88 -13.79
N GLN A 207 -30.07 -6.74 -13.49
CA GLN A 207 -30.72 -5.88 -14.49
C GLN A 207 -29.71 -5.08 -15.33
N ALA A 208 -28.55 -4.72 -14.76
CA ALA A 208 -27.50 -3.97 -15.44
C ALA A 208 -26.58 -4.85 -16.31
N LEU A 209 -26.49 -6.15 -16.04
CA LEU A 209 -25.72 -7.11 -16.82
C LEU A 209 -26.39 -7.36 -18.18
N THR A 210 -25.62 -7.25 -19.26
CA THR A 210 -26.12 -7.36 -20.64
C THR A 210 -25.09 -8.05 -21.52
N ASN A 211 -25.52 -8.76 -22.57
CA ASN A 211 -24.57 -9.41 -23.48
C ASN A 211 -23.77 -8.41 -24.36
N SER A 212 -23.98 -7.10 -24.21
CA SER A 212 -23.30 -6.03 -24.96
C SER A 212 -22.03 -5.50 -24.29
N GLN A 213 -21.67 -5.97 -23.09
CA GLN A 213 -20.43 -5.55 -22.44
C GLN A 213 -19.20 -6.05 -23.22
N PRO A 214 -18.18 -5.20 -23.47
CA PRO A 214 -16.98 -5.61 -24.20
C PRO A 214 -16.25 -6.80 -23.57
N VAL A 215 -16.09 -6.76 -22.24
CA VAL A 215 -15.56 -7.86 -21.45
C VAL A 215 -16.72 -8.52 -20.70
N PRO A 216 -16.91 -9.85 -20.82
CA PRO A 216 -17.99 -10.56 -20.17
C PRO A 216 -17.91 -10.45 -18.65
N VAL A 217 -19.07 -10.27 -18.02
CA VAL A 217 -19.20 -10.08 -16.57
C VAL A 217 -20.05 -11.20 -15.97
N GLU A 218 -19.51 -11.87 -14.96
CA GLU A 218 -20.20 -12.91 -14.18
C GLU A 218 -20.54 -12.39 -12.78
N LEU A 219 -21.76 -12.69 -12.32
CA LEU A 219 -22.22 -12.33 -10.98
C LEU A 219 -22.26 -13.57 -10.08
N ASN A 220 -21.39 -13.61 -9.08
CA ASN A 220 -21.28 -14.71 -8.13
C ASN A 220 -21.78 -14.26 -6.76
N VAL A 221 -22.97 -14.76 -6.41
CA VAL A 221 -23.53 -14.57 -5.07
C VAL A 221 -22.88 -15.59 -4.12
N ILE A 222 -22.28 -15.10 -3.05
CA ILE A 222 -21.56 -15.88 -2.05
C ILE A 222 -22.27 -15.82 -0.69
N ALA A 223 -22.15 -16.88 0.10
CA ALA A 223 -22.70 -16.88 1.46
C ALA A 223 -22.04 -15.79 2.33
N THR A 224 -22.85 -15.04 3.07
CA THR A 224 -22.39 -14.02 4.03
C THR A 224 -21.50 -14.66 5.10
N ARG A 225 -20.24 -14.21 5.19
CA ARG A 225 -19.29 -14.68 6.22
C ARG A 225 -18.16 -13.68 6.36
N TYR A 226 -17.84 -13.25 7.57
CA TYR A 226 -16.68 -12.38 7.78
C TYR A 226 -15.38 -13.20 7.92
N PRO A 227 -14.24 -12.83 7.28
CA PRO A 227 -14.02 -11.72 6.36
C PRO A 227 -13.97 -12.16 4.88
N SER A 228 -15.11 -12.51 4.28
CA SER A 228 -15.20 -12.92 2.87
C SER A 228 -14.71 -11.84 1.89
N GLY A 229 -14.79 -10.57 2.28
CA GLY A 229 -14.32 -9.42 1.51
C GLY A 229 -12.81 -9.21 1.56
N GLY A 230 -12.05 -10.01 2.33
CA GLY A 230 -10.59 -10.03 2.24
C GLY A 230 -10.15 -10.45 0.84
N GLU A 231 -9.18 -9.75 0.24
CA GLU A 231 -8.81 -9.93 -1.18
C GLU A 231 -8.43 -11.40 -1.49
N ARG A 232 -7.63 -12.03 -0.61
CA ARG A 232 -7.22 -13.44 -0.75
C ARG A 232 -8.41 -14.40 -0.55
N GLN A 233 -9.26 -14.14 0.44
CA GLN A 233 -10.43 -14.96 0.75
C GLN A 233 -11.46 -14.92 -0.39
N LEU A 234 -11.68 -13.74 -0.97
CA LEU A 234 -12.61 -13.56 -2.08
C LEU A 234 -12.10 -14.26 -3.34
N ILE A 235 -10.82 -14.10 -3.68
CA ILE A 235 -10.19 -14.80 -4.82
C ILE A 235 -10.32 -16.32 -4.65
N LYS A 236 -10.03 -16.84 -3.45
CA LYS A 236 -10.20 -18.26 -3.16
C LYS A 236 -11.66 -18.71 -3.38
N LYS A 237 -12.62 -17.96 -2.85
CA LYS A 237 -14.06 -18.27 -2.92
C LYS A 237 -14.62 -18.24 -4.35
N LEU A 238 -14.11 -17.33 -5.18
CA LEU A 238 -14.60 -17.11 -6.55
C LEU A 238 -13.89 -17.96 -7.59
N LEU A 239 -12.57 -18.17 -7.44
CA LEU A 239 -11.70 -18.70 -8.51
C LEU A 239 -10.91 -19.95 -8.09
N ASP A 240 -11.01 -20.38 -6.83
CA ASP A 240 -10.20 -21.45 -6.22
C ASP A 240 -8.68 -21.22 -6.18
N LEU A 241 -8.24 -19.99 -6.47
CA LEU A 241 -6.84 -19.63 -6.51
C LEU A 241 -6.31 -19.24 -5.12
N ASN A 242 -5.11 -19.70 -4.78
CA ASN A 242 -4.41 -19.30 -3.57
C ASN A 242 -3.37 -18.25 -3.91
N VAL A 243 -3.53 -17.04 -3.38
CA VAL A 243 -2.49 -16.00 -3.46
C VAL A 243 -1.34 -16.39 -2.53
N PRO A 244 -0.07 -16.43 -3.02
CA PRO A 244 1.06 -16.83 -2.20
C PRO A 244 1.32 -15.87 -1.04
N SER A 245 1.96 -16.38 0.02
CA SER A 245 2.52 -15.54 1.09
C SER A 245 3.50 -14.54 0.50
N ASP A 246 3.49 -13.30 1.01
CA ASP A 246 4.21 -12.13 0.46
C ASP A 246 3.89 -11.74 -1.00
N GLY A 247 3.04 -12.50 -1.70
CA GLY A 247 2.59 -12.19 -3.06
C GLY A 247 1.32 -11.35 -3.12
N LEU A 248 1.05 -10.87 -4.34
CA LEU A 248 -0.08 -10.06 -4.74
C LEU A 248 -1.09 -10.89 -5.54
N PRO A 249 -2.37 -10.49 -5.60
CA PRO A 249 -3.35 -11.08 -6.52
C PRO A 249 -2.88 -11.17 -7.98
N ALA A 250 -2.03 -10.22 -8.39
CA ALA A 250 -1.48 -10.17 -9.74
C ALA A 250 -0.56 -11.37 -10.06
N ASP A 251 0.06 -11.98 -9.05
CA ASP A 251 0.88 -13.20 -9.21
C ASP A 251 0.06 -14.40 -9.66
N VAL A 252 -1.25 -14.37 -9.39
CA VAL A 252 -2.21 -15.39 -9.83
C VAL A 252 -3.11 -14.89 -10.96
N GLY A 253 -2.73 -13.80 -11.63
CA GLY A 253 -3.42 -13.25 -12.79
C GLY A 253 -4.74 -12.53 -12.48
N VAL A 254 -4.93 -12.08 -11.23
CA VAL A 254 -6.16 -11.44 -10.76
C VAL A 254 -5.90 -10.00 -10.31
N LEU A 255 -6.82 -9.10 -10.63
CA LEU A 255 -6.85 -7.74 -10.08
C LEU A 255 -8.18 -7.51 -9.35
N CYS A 256 -8.18 -6.91 -8.16
CA CYS A 256 -9.42 -6.66 -7.41
C CYS A 256 -9.70 -5.17 -7.22
N HIS A 257 -10.95 -4.74 -7.42
CA HIS A 257 -11.41 -3.39 -7.10
C HIS A 257 -12.78 -3.41 -6.41
N ASN A 258 -13.00 -2.51 -5.45
CA ASN A 258 -14.32 -2.33 -4.85
C ASN A 258 -15.20 -1.39 -5.72
N PRO A 259 -16.55 -1.49 -5.63
CA PRO A 259 -17.48 -0.68 -6.39
C PRO A 259 -17.21 0.83 -6.36
N GLY A 260 -17.00 1.41 -5.19
CA GLY A 260 -16.73 2.85 -5.07
C GLY A 260 -15.50 3.31 -5.87
N THR A 261 -14.45 2.49 -5.96
CA THR A 261 -13.26 2.84 -6.77
C THR A 261 -13.58 2.84 -8.25
N LEU A 262 -14.34 1.86 -8.73
CA LEU A 262 -14.74 1.74 -10.13
C LEU A 262 -15.66 2.89 -10.56
N LEU A 263 -16.57 3.32 -9.67
CA LEU A 263 -17.40 4.49 -9.91
C LEU A 263 -16.55 5.77 -10.03
N ALA A 264 -15.57 5.97 -9.13
CA ALA A 264 -14.66 7.11 -9.20
C ALA A 264 -13.81 7.11 -10.48
N ILE A 265 -13.37 5.94 -10.95
CA ILE A 265 -12.68 5.78 -12.24
C ILE A 265 -13.56 6.27 -13.39
N LEU A 266 -14.84 5.88 -13.42
CA LEU A 266 -15.74 6.32 -14.47
C LEU A 266 -15.92 7.84 -14.44
N TYR A 267 -16.20 8.43 -13.28
CA TYR A 267 -16.40 9.88 -13.16
C TYR A 267 -15.16 10.68 -13.56
N ALA A 268 -13.96 10.21 -13.23
CA ALA A 268 -12.73 10.83 -13.69
C ALA A 268 -12.58 10.79 -15.21
N VAL A 269 -12.86 9.64 -15.83
CA VAL A 269 -12.64 9.45 -17.27
C VAL A 269 -13.76 10.09 -18.10
N ARG A 270 -15.01 9.74 -17.83
CA ARG A 270 -16.19 10.20 -18.56
C ARG A 270 -16.51 11.66 -18.28
N ASP A 271 -16.55 12.03 -16.99
CA ASP A 271 -17.07 13.33 -16.55
C ASP A 271 -15.97 14.34 -16.19
N GLY A 272 -14.70 13.91 -16.18
CA GLY A 272 -13.58 14.77 -15.83
C GLY A 272 -13.54 15.17 -14.37
N GLN A 273 -14.16 14.40 -13.48
CA GLN A 273 -14.24 14.70 -12.06
C GLN A 273 -13.10 13.97 -11.31
N PRO A 274 -12.08 14.69 -10.80
CA PRO A 274 -11.10 14.08 -9.92
C PRO A 274 -11.77 13.63 -8.60
N LEU A 275 -11.07 12.79 -7.82
CA LEU A 275 -11.61 12.27 -6.57
C LEU A 275 -11.69 13.37 -5.49
N VAL A 276 -12.84 14.02 -5.40
CA VAL A 276 -13.15 15.12 -4.47
C VAL A 276 -14.22 14.78 -3.43
N SER A 277 -14.96 13.69 -3.66
CA SER A 277 -15.98 13.18 -2.77
C SER A 277 -16.00 11.65 -2.79
N ARG A 278 -16.61 11.05 -1.77
CA ARG A 278 -16.89 9.62 -1.72
C ARG A 278 -18.19 9.33 -0.98
N VAL A 279 -18.75 8.15 -1.20
CA VAL A 279 -19.85 7.63 -0.37
C VAL A 279 -19.28 7.22 1.00
N VAL A 280 -19.97 7.65 2.05
CA VAL A 280 -19.68 7.32 3.45
C VAL A 280 -20.96 6.82 4.12
N THR A 281 -20.86 5.67 4.79
CA THR A 281 -21.92 5.16 5.66
C THR A 281 -21.89 5.88 7.00
N LEU A 282 -22.96 6.61 7.34
CA LEU A 282 -23.18 7.17 8.68
C LEU A 282 -24.18 6.31 9.42
N THR A 283 -23.81 5.81 10.59
CA THR A 283 -24.63 4.87 11.36
C THR A 283 -24.31 4.94 12.84
N GLY A 284 -25.01 4.14 13.64
CA GLY A 284 -24.90 4.08 15.09
C GLY A 284 -26.13 4.68 15.77
N GLU A 285 -26.34 4.32 17.02
CA GLU A 285 -27.53 4.69 17.79
C GLU A 285 -27.47 6.13 18.32
N ALA A 286 -26.30 6.77 18.31
CA ALA A 286 -26.15 8.16 18.74
C ALA A 286 -26.55 9.19 17.65
N ILE A 287 -27.04 8.76 16.49
CA ILE A 287 -27.53 9.65 15.42
C ILE A 287 -28.98 9.32 15.06
N THR A 288 -29.74 10.35 14.69
CA THR A 288 -31.17 10.20 14.37
C THR A 288 -31.43 9.91 12.88
N GLN A 289 -30.47 10.20 12.00
CA GLN A 289 -30.59 10.02 10.54
C GLN A 289 -29.43 9.18 9.97
N PRO A 290 -29.34 7.89 10.33
CA PRO A 290 -28.40 6.97 9.70
C PRO A 290 -28.69 6.81 8.20
N GLY A 291 -27.65 6.55 7.41
CA GLY A 291 -27.76 6.45 5.97
C GLY A 291 -26.42 6.64 5.27
N ASN A 292 -26.44 6.54 3.94
CA ASN A 292 -25.24 6.75 3.12
C ASN A 292 -25.29 8.14 2.47
N ARG A 293 -24.16 8.84 2.49
CA ARG A 293 -24.05 10.18 1.93
C ARG A 293 -22.84 10.32 1.02
N TRP A 294 -22.97 11.09 -0.05
CA TRP A 294 -21.83 11.65 -0.77
C TRP A 294 -21.23 12.78 0.06
N VAL A 295 -19.95 12.65 0.42
CA VAL A 295 -19.27 13.56 1.34
C VAL A 295 -18.02 14.13 0.66
N ARG A 296 -17.83 15.44 0.75
CA ARG A 296 -16.61 16.10 0.30
C ARG A 296 -15.42 15.65 1.15
N LEU A 297 -14.30 15.37 0.49
CA LEU A 297 -13.07 15.08 1.22
C LEU A 297 -12.68 16.29 2.06
N GLY A 298 -12.23 16.07 3.28
CA GLY A 298 -11.83 17.10 4.22
C GLY A 298 -12.96 17.71 5.05
N THR A 299 -14.23 17.33 4.84
CA THR A 299 -15.33 17.66 5.76
C THR A 299 -15.01 17.13 7.16
N SER A 300 -15.28 17.92 8.20
CA SER A 300 -15.12 17.48 9.58
C SER A 300 -16.11 16.37 9.94
N VAL A 301 -15.65 15.33 10.64
CA VAL A 301 -16.54 14.27 11.15
C VAL A 301 -17.61 14.85 12.08
N ARG A 302 -17.27 15.87 12.89
CA ARG A 302 -18.21 16.59 13.74
C ARG A 302 -19.39 17.14 12.95
N GLU A 303 -19.09 17.96 11.94
CA GLU A 303 -20.09 18.62 11.11
C GLU A 303 -20.99 17.58 10.43
N LEU A 304 -20.40 16.50 9.91
CA LEU A 304 -21.12 15.44 9.24
C LEU A 304 -22.07 14.66 10.18
N LEU A 305 -21.65 14.40 11.42
CA LEU A 305 -22.50 13.74 12.41
C LEU A 305 -23.60 14.67 12.94
N GLU A 306 -23.31 15.95 13.14
CA GLU A 306 -24.30 16.98 13.51
C GLU A 306 -25.39 17.10 12.42
N GLN A 307 -25.01 17.06 11.15
CA GLN A 307 -25.94 16.99 10.00
C GLN A 307 -26.76 15.69 9.94
N ALA A 308 -26.35 14.64 10.65
CA ALA A 308 -27.11 13.40 10.82
C ALA A 308 -27.91 13.38 12.14
N GLY A 309 -27.95 14.51 12.85
CA GLY A 309 -28.67 14.67 14.11
C GLY A 309 -28.01 13.91 15.26
N LEU A 310 -26.71 14.13 15.46
CA LEU A 310 -25.92 13.60 16.57
C LEU A 310 -26.49 14.00 17.93
N ASN A 311 -26.73 13.01 18.77
CA ASN A 311 -27.07 13.16 20.18
C ASN A 311 -25.80 13.09 21.04
N THR A 312 -25.14 14.23 21.23
CA THR A 312 -23.87 14.32 21.97
C THR A 312 -23.91 13.71 23.38
N PRO A 313 -24.98 13.90 24.19
CA PRO A 313 -25.10 13.22 25.49
C PRO A 313 -25.05 11.70 25.46
N GLU A 314 -25.52 11.07 24.38
CA GLU A 314 -25.55 9.60 24.23
C GLU A 314 -24.32 9.04 23.51
N LEU A 315 -23.51 9.91 22.90
CA LEU A 315 -22.32 9.51 22.18
C LEU A 315 -21.26 8.97 23.14
N HIS A 316 -20.97 7.66 23.03
CA HIS A 316 -19.87 7.03 23.75
C HIS A 316 -18.56 7.13 22.98
N GLN A 317 -18.59 6.80 21.68
CA GLN A 317 -17.41 6.82 20.81
C GLN A 317 -17.81 6.91 19.33
N VAL A 318 -16.87 7.35 18.49
CA VAL A 318 -17.00 7.27 17.03
C VAL A 318 -15.94 6.33 16.49
N ILE A 319 -16.34 5.34 15.70
CA ILE A 319 -15.42 4.42 15.02
C ILE A 319 -15.37 4.81 13.54
N GLN A 320 -14.15 4.99 13.01
CA GLN A 320 -13.92 5.10 11.57
C GLN A 320 -13.65 3.71 10.99
N GLY A 321 -14.44 3.30 10.01
CA GLY A 321 -14.48 1.93 9.49
C GLY A 321 -15.59 1.12 10.17
N GLY A 322 -15.40 -0.20 10.27
CA GLY A 322 -16.33 -1.08 10.98
C GLY A 322 -15.77 -1.56 12.33
N PRO A 323 -16.58 -2.22 13.17
CA PRO A 323 -16.17 -2.64 14.52
C PRO A 323 -15.02 -3.66 14.57
N MET A 324 -14.75 -4.41 13.50
CA MET A 324 -13.72 -5.45 13.44
C MET A 324 -12.34 -4.89 13.09
N MET A 325 -12.27 -4.01 12.08
CA MET A 325 -11.01 -3.48 11.55
C MET A 325 -10.82 -1.98 11.72
N GLY A 326 -11.90 -1.25 12.03
CA GLY A 326 -11.89 0.18 12.24
C GLY A 326 -11.16 0.60 13.51
N ALA A 327 -11.03 1.91 13.69
CA ALA A 327 -10.38 2.51 14.84
C ALA A 327 -11.28 3.58 15.47
N PRO A 328 -11.30 3.68 16.82
CA PRO A 328 -11.97 4.78 17.48
C PRO A 328 -11.25 6.10 17.16
N LEU A 329 -12.03 7.16 16.91
CA LEU A 329 -11.51 8.50 16.73
C LEU A 329 -11.23 9.15 18.09
N LEU A 330 -10.07 9.80 18.20
CA LEU A 330 -9.69 10.56 19.38
C LEU A 330 -10.39 11.92 19.45
N THR A 331 -10.75 12.47 18.29
CA THR A 331 -11.48 13.74 18.15
C THR A 331 -12.42 13.70 16.95
N LEU A 332 -13.55 14.40 17.07
CA LEU A 332 -14.51 14.59 15.99
C LEU A 332 -14.06 15.63 14.96
N ASP A 333 -13.01 16.40 15.25
CA ASP A 333 -12.45 17.39 14.31
C ASP A 333 -11.56 16.73 13.24
N THR A 334 -11.48 15.39 13.26
CA THR A 334 -10.81 14.59 12.24
C THR A 334 -11.52 14.77 10.89
N PRO A 335 -10.79 15.02 9.79
CA PRO A 335 -11.40 15.15 8.47
C PRO A 335 -11.75 13.80 7.84
N VAL A 336 -12.81 13.78 7.04
CA VAL A 336 -13.12 12.67 6.12
C VAL A 336 -12.05 12.59 5.04
N THR A 337 -11.46 11.43 4.84
CA THR A 337 -10.39 11.21 3.85
C THR A 337 -10.84 10.24 2.76
N LYS A 338 -9.99 10.04 1.74
CA LYS A 338 -10.16 8.97 0.75
C LYS A 338 -10.36 7.58 1.37
N LEU A 339 -9.96 7.37 2.64
CA LEU A 339 -10.07 6.08 3.35
C LEU A 339 -11.31 5.95 4.24
N THR A 340 -12.04 7.04 4.48
CA THR A 340 -13.18 7.06 5.40
C THR A 340 -14.43 6.50 4.72
N ASN A 341 -14.69 5.20 4.84
CA ASN A 341 -15.86 4.54 4.24
C ASN A 341 -17.10 4.48 5.15
N CYS A 342 -16.89 4.46 6.47
CA CYS A 342 -17.96 4.40 7.46
C CYS A 342 -17.57 5.16 8.73
N LEU A 343 -18.56 5.76 9.36
CA LEU A 343 -18.50 6.36 10.68
C LEU A 343 -19.64 5.80 11.54
N ILE A 344 -19.29 5.14 12.64
CA ILE A 344 -20.24 4.57 13.60
C ILE A 344 -20.23 5.47 14.84
N ALA A 345 -21.28 6.28 15.03
CA ALA A 345 -21.50 7.07 16.22
C ALA A 345 -22.26 6.22 17.25
N ALA A 346 -21.51 5.52 18.10
CA ALA A 346 -22.06 4.49 18.96
C ALA A 346 -22.41 4.99 20.36
N THR A 347 -23.48 4.44 20.91
CA THR A 347 -23.81 4.56 22.34
C THR A 347 -23.01 3.53 23.17
N LEU A 348 -23.02 3.69 24.49
CA LEU A 348 -22.35 2.75 25.40
C LEU A 348 -23.01 1.36 25.36
N GLU A 349 -24.32 1.30 25.17
CA GLU A 349 -25.07 0.03 25.07
C GLU A 349 -24.83 -0.66 23.73
N GLU A 350 -24.71 0.11 22.66
CA GLU A 350 -24.51 -0.41 21.31
C GLU A 350 -23.14 -1.07 21.14
N LEU A 351 -22.07 -0.39 21.56
CA LEU A 351 -20.68 -0.85 21.51
C LEU A 351 -19.98 -0.61 22.85
N PRO A 352 -20.25 -1.46 23.86
CA PRO A 352 -19.63 -1.33 25.18
C PRO A 352 -18.13 -1.64 25.12
N PRO A 353 -17.35 -1.14 26.09
CA PRO A 353 -15.96 -1.53 26.27
C PRO A 353 -15.82 -3.05 26.40
N PRO A 354 -14.76 -3.65 25.83
CA PRO A 354 -14.53 -5.08 26.00
C PRO A 354 -14.33 -5.42 27.49
N PRO A 355 -14.79 -6.61 27.93
CA PRO A 355 -14.53 -7.06 29.29
C PRO A 355 -13.03 -7.14 29.59
N ALA A 356 -12.68 -7.13 30.87
CA ALA A 356 -11.29 -7.29 31.30
C ALA A 356 -10.72 -8.61 30.75
N GLU A 357 -9.49 -8.53 30.25
CA GLU A 357 -8.77 -9.68 29.76
C GLU A 357 -8.56 -10.73 30.87
N LEU A 358 -8.81 -11.99 30.53
CA LEU A 358 -8.54 -13.15 31.37
C LEU A 358 -7.40 -14.00 30.80
N PRO A 359 -6.75 -14.85 31.61
CA PRO A 359 -5.73 -15.77 31.12
C PRO A 359 -6.25 -16.70 30.01
N CYS A 360 -5.39 -17.01 29.05
CA CYS A 360 -5.71 -17.93 27.96
C CYS A 360 -5.98 -19.35 28.49
N ILE A 361 -7.18 -19.88 28.19
CA ILE A 361 -7.60 -21.24 28.58
C ILE A 361 -7.28 -22.32 27.53
N ARG A 362 -6.61 -21.96 26.43
CA ARG A 362 -6.21 -22.88 25.34
C ARG A 362 -7.37 -23.66 24.72
N CYS A 363 -8.50 -22.99 24.49
CA CYS A 363 -9.70 -23.59 23.91
C CYS A 363 -9.58 -23.93 22.41
N GLY A 364 -8.68 -23.29 21.66
CA GLY A 364 -8.49 -23.53 20.23
C GLY A 364 -9.44 -22.75 19.30
N GLU A 365 -10.43 -22.02 19.83
CA GLU A 365 -11.40 -21.27 19.00
C GLU A 365 -10.76 -20.23 18.08
N CYS A 366 -9.66 -19.60 18.52
CA CYS A 366 -8.96 -18.62 17.68
C CYS A 366 -8.34 -19.25 16.42
N GLU A 367 -7.97 -20.53 16.46
CA GLU A 367 -7.39 -21.28 15.33
C GLU A 367 -8.49 -21.67 14.33
N SER A 368 -9.62 -22.19 14.82
CA SER A 368 -10.74 -22.65 13.99
C SER A 368 -11.32 -21.53 13.12
N VAL A 369 -11.30 -20.29 13.62
CA VAL A 369 -11.84 -19.13 12.89
C VAL A 369 -10.82 -18.37 12.06
N CYS A 370 -9.54 -18.74 12.07
CA CYS A 370 -8.52 -17.98 11.36
C CYS A 370 -8.67 -18.13 9.83
N PRO A 371 -8.94 -17.04 9.09
CA PRO A 371 -9.19 -17.11 7.64
C PRO A 371 -7.95 -17.33 6.78
N VAL A 372 -6.77 -17.35 7.42
CA VAL A 372 -5.46 -17.57 6.79
C VAL A 372 -4.80 -18.83 7.36
N ALA A 373 -5.52 -19.60 8.18
CA ALA A 373 -5.02 -20.83 8.82
C ALA A 373 -3.70 -20.64 9.61
N LEU A 374 -3.54 -19.50 10.27
CA LEU A 374 -2.45 -19.26 11.22
C LEU A 374 -2.77 -19.92 12.57
N LEU A 375 -1.83 -19.82 13.51
CA LEU A 375 -1.99 -20.27 14.90
C LEU A 375 -2.02 -19.06 15.86
N PRO A 376 -3.16 -18.35 16.02
CA PRO A 376 -3.22 -17.11 16.79
C PRO A 376 -2.76 -17.28 18.25
N GLN A 377 -3.13 -18.40 18.89
CA GLN A 377 -2.67 -18.74 20.24
C GLN A 377 -1.13 -18.72 20.39
N GLN A 378 -0.40 -19.25 19.40
CA GLN A 378 1.06 -19.27 19.42
C GLN A 378 1.63 -17.88 19.14
N LEU A 379 1.10 -17.21 18.11
CA LEU A 379 1.51 -15.84 17.75
C LEU A 379 1.33 -14.88 18.92
N HIS A 380 0.27 -15.03 19.71
CA HIS A 380 0.01 -14.19 20.88
C HIS A 380 1.06 -14.39 21.98
N TRP A 381 1.40 -15.64 22.31
CA TRP A 381 2.45 -15.92 23.28
C TRP A 381 3.81 -15.38 22.83
N TYR A 382 4.14 -15.53 21.54
CA TYR A 382 5.39 -14.98 20.99
C TYR A 382 5.37 -13.45 20.94
N ALA A 383 4.23 -12.82 20.64
CA ALA A 383 4.08 -11.38 20.64
C ALA A 383 4.31 -10.79 22.04
N ARG A 384 3.68 -11.37 23.06
CA ARG A 384 3.85 -10.95 24.46
C ARG A 384 5.24 -11.23 25.02
N ALA A 385 5.86 -12.32 24.58
CA ALA A 385 7.26 -12.63 24.92
C ALA A 385 8.26 -11.80 24.12
N GLN A 386 7.81 -11.00 23.14
CA GLN A 386 8.65 -10.26 22.19
C GLN A 386 9.67 -11.19 21.46
N ASP A 387 9.26 -12.43 21.15
CA ASP A 387 10.07 -13.42 20.45
C ASP A 387 9.94 -13.27 18.92
N ASP A 388 10.67 -12.30 18.39
CA ASP A 388 10.63 -11.89 16.98
C ASP A 388 10.97 -13.00 16.00
N ALA A 389 11.99 -13.79 16.33
CA ALA A 389 12.42 -14.90 15.49
C ALA A 389 11.30 -15.93 15.31
N LYS A 390 10.52 -16.20 16.36
CA LYS A 390 9.35 -17.08 16.24
C LYS A 390 8.19 -16.41 15.54
N LEU A 391 7.94 -15.12 15.76
CA LEU A 391 6.88 -14.41 15.04
C LEU A 391 7.10 -14.44 13.52
N GLU A 392 8.33 -14.28 13.06
CA GLU A 392 8.68 -14.41 11.64
C GLU A 392 8.54 -15.85 11.15
N ARG A 393 9.05 -16.82 11.92
CA ARG A 393 8.94 -18.26 11.59
C ARG A 393 7.49 -18.74 11.49
N TYR A 394 6.58 -18.15 12.27
CA TYR A 394 5.14 -18.45 12.25
C TYR A 394 4.35 -17.46 11.37
N HIS A 395 5.03 -16.74 10.48
CA HIS A 395 4.43 -15.91 9.43
C HIS A 395 3.44 -14.86 9.95
N LEU A 396 3.80 -14.12 11.01
CA LEU A 396 2.96 -13.05 11.57
C LEU A 396 2.45 -12.07 10.49
N PHE A 397 3.26 -11.78 9.46
CA PHE A 397 2.91 -10.84 8.40
C PHE A 397 1.77 -11.32 7.49
N ASP A 398 1.47 -12.62 7.44
CA ASP A 398 0.28 -13.14 6.74
C ASP A 398 -1.03 -12.87 7.49
N CYS A 399 -0.96 -12.49 8.77
CA CYS A 399 -2.16 -12.10 9.51
C CYS A 399 -2.80 -10.87 8.87
N ILE A 400 -4.07 -10.95 8.49
CA ILE A 400 -4.80 -9.82 7.87
C ILE A 400 -5.47 -8.87 8.88
N GLU A 401 -5.21 -9.06 10.18
CA GLU A 401 -5.72 -8.19 11.26
C GLU A 401 -7.25 -8.04 11.29
N CYS A 402 -7.97 -9.08 10.85
CA CYS A 402 -9.44 -9.09 10.76
C CYS A 402 -10.17 -9.17 12.13
N GLY A 403 -9.47 -9.42 13.23
CA GLY A 403 -10.11 -9.46 14.55
C GLY A 403 -10.98 -10.70 14.84
N ALA A 404 -11.19 -11.61 13.87
CA ALA A 404 -12.02 -12.80 14.07
C ALA A 404 -11.58 -13.64 15.28
N CYS A 405 -10.28 -13.83 15.46
CA CYS A 405 -9.71 -14.56 16.59
C CYS A 405 -9.94 -13.86 17.94
N SER A 406 -9.91 -12.52 17.97
CA SER A 406 -10.16 -11.73 19.18
C SER A 406 -11.65 -11.76 19.54
N TYR A 407 -12.52 -11.69 18.53
CA TYR A 407 -13.98 -11.71 18.70
C TYR A 407 -14.48 -12.99 19.36
N VAL A 408 -13.95 -14.16 18.98
CA VAL A 408 -14.39 -15.45 19.56
C VAL A 408 -13.68 -15.84 20.85
N CYS A 409 -12.74 -15.03 21.34
CA CYS A 409 -11.94 -15.41 22.49
C CYS A 409 -12.78 -15.36 23.78
N PRO A 410 -13.03 -16.49 24.47
CA PRO A 410 -13.80 -16.49 25.73
C PRO A 410 -13.04 -15.80 26.87
N SER A 411 -11.72 -15.64 26.75
CA SER A 411 -10.89 -14.92 27.70
C SER A 411 -10.76 -13.43 27.37
N HIS A 412 -11.45 -12.92 26.35
CA HIS A 412 -11.42 -11.52 25.91
C HIS A 412 -9.99 -10.99 25.62
N ILE A 413 -9.12 -11.86 25.11
CA ILE A 413 -7.74 -11.50 24.78
C ILE A 413 -7.73 -10.68 23.48
N PRO A 414 -7.16 -9.46 23.48
CA PRO A 414 -7.10 -8.60 22.29
C PRO A 414 -5.97 -9.02 21.35
N LEU A 415 -5.98 -10.28 20.89
CA LEU A 415 -4.94 -10.91 20.05
C LEU A 415 -4.42 -10.02 18.92
N VAL A 416 -5.31 -9.33 18.19
CA VAL A 416 -4.92 -8.48 17.06
C VAL A 416 -4.18 -7.21 17.48
N VAL A 417 -4.42 -6.67 18.68
CA VAL A 417 -3.65 -5.55 19.22
C VAL A 417 -2.20 -5.96 19.38
N ASP A 418 -1.94 -7.10 20.03
CA ASP A 418 -0.59 -7.65 20.20
C ASP A 418 0.11 -7.86 18.84
N TYR A 419 -0.63 -8.32 17.82
CA TYR A 419 -0.08 -8.54 16.47
C TYR A 419 0.27 -7.23 15.75
N ARG A 420 -0.58 -6.21 15.86
CA ARG A 420 -0.33 -4.89 15.26
C ARG A 420 0.91 -4.24 15.87
N GLU A 421 1.05 -4.32 17.20
CA GLU A 421 2.23 -3.85 17.91
C GLU A 421 3.48 -4.60 17.46
N ALA A 422 3.43 -5.94 17.45
CA ALA A 422 4.55 -6.79 17.03
C ALA A 422 4.97 -6.52 15.58
N LYS A 423 4.01 -6.43 14.63
CA LYS A 423 4.31 -6.08 13.23
C LYS A 423 4.92 -4.70 13.10
N SER A 424 4.41 -3.70 13.83
CA SER A 424 4.94 -2.34 13.80
C SER A 424 6.39 -2.31 14.27
N ARG A 425 6.68 -3.03 15.36
CA ARG A 425 8.03 -3.18 15.90
C ARG A 425 8.98 -3.89 14.93
N LEU A 426 8.56 -5.01 14.33
CA LEU A 426 9.35 -5.73 13.30
C LEU A 426 9.60 -4.85 12.06
N ARG A 427 8.61 -4.07 11.62
CA ARG A 427 8.77 -3.12 10.51
C ARG A 427 9.83 -2.06 10.83
N LEU A 428 9.80 -1.48 12.04
CA LEU A 428 10.80 -0.51 12.47
C LEU A 428 12.20 -1.12 12.50
N GLN A 429 12.36 -2.31 13.07
CA GLN A 429 13.64 -3.03 13.08
C GLN A 429 14.17 -3.30 11.66
N ARG A 430 13.30 -3.69 10.71
CA ARG A 430 13.68 -3.88 9.29
C ARG A 430 14.16 -2.58 8.66
N ILE A 431 13.47 -1.46 8.91
CA ILE A 431 13.86 -0.14 8.40
C ILE A 431 15.22 0.28 8.98
N GLU A 432 15.45 0.07 10.28
CA GLU A 432 16.72 0.40 10.94
C GLU A 432 17.87 -0.47 10.42
N THR A 433 17.63 -1.78 10.26
CA THR A 433 18.60 -2.73 9.70
C THR A 433 18.98 -2.33 8.27
N ALA A 434 17.99 -2.04 7.41
CA ALA A 434 18.24 -1.57 6.05
C ALA A 434 19.03 -0.25 6.01
N LYS A 435 18.71 0.70 6.89
CA LYS A 435 19.47 1.96 7.01
C LYS A 435 20.91 1.72 7.46
N ALA A 436 21.13 0.79 8.40
CA ALA A 436 22.45 0.44 8.90
C ALA A 436 23.29 -0.26 7.82
N GLU A 437 22.70 -1.17 7.05
CA GLU A 437 23.33 -1.83 5.92
C GLU A 437 23.72 -0.81 4.82
N HIS A 438 22.79 0.06 4.43
CA HIS A 438 23.07 1.14 3.46
C HIS A 438 24.16 2.10 3.96
N ALA A 439 24.16 2.46 5.26
CA ALA A 439 25.21 3.29 5.84
C ALA A 439 26.58 2.59 5.83
N LYS A 440 26.61 1.28 6.11
CA LYS A 440 27.81 0.45 6.03
C LYS A 440 28.36 0.40 4.62
N HIS A 441 27.51 0.17 3.60
CA HIS A 441 27.93 0.20 2.19
C HIS A 441 28.55 1.54 1.80
N ARG A 442 27.92 2.66 2.16
CA ARG A 442 28.46 4.00 1.88
C ARG A 442 29.81 4.24 2.56
N PHE A 443 29.99 3.74 3.77
CA PHE A 443 31.26 3.85 4.50
C PHE A 443 32.37 3.01 3.84
N GLU A 444 32.07 1.76 3.51
CA GLU A 444 32.99 0.86 2.80
C GLU A 444 33.40 1.42 1.44
N PHE A 445 32.44 1.96 0.67
CA PHE A 445 32.70 2.66 -0.60
C PHE A 445 33.63 3.87 -0.43
N ARG A 446 33.38 4.70 0.61
CA ARG A 446 34.25 5.85 0.91
C ARG A 446 35.68 5.40 1.29
N GLN A 447 35.82 4.35 2.08
CA GLN A 447 37.14 3.82 2.46
C GLN A 447 37.89 3.29 1.25
N ALA A 448 37.23 2.54 0.36
CA ALA A 448 37.83 2.02 -0.86
C ALA A 448 38.34 3.17 -1.76
N ARG A 449 37.54 4.23 -1.93
CA ARG A 449 37.95 5.43 -2.69
C ARG A 449 39.18 6.12 -2.09
N LEU A 450 39.21 6.31 -0.77
CA LEU A 450 40.36 6.95 -0.09
C LEU A 450 41.64 6.12 -0.22
N ALA A 451 41.54 4.80 -0.05
CA ALA A 451 42.67 3.88 -0.22
C ALA A 451 43.24 3.93 -1.64
N ARG A 452 42.37 4.05 -2.66
CA ARG A 452 42.78 4.22 -4.06
C ARG A 452 43.53 5.53 -4.28
N GLU A 453 43.00 6.65 -3.81
CA GLU A 453 43.66 7.96 -3.95
C GLU A 453 45.04 7.97 -3.28
N GLU A 454 45.19 7.28 -2.15
CA GLU A 454 46.47 7.15 -1.45
C GLU A 454 47.46 6.25 -2.22
N ALA A 455 46.99 5.11 -2.75
CA ALA A 455 47.79 4.22 -3.60
C ALA A 455 48.25 4.92 -4.89
N GLU A 456 47.38 5.67 -5.57
CA GLU A 456 47.75 6.45 -6.76
C GLU A 456 48.77 7.56 -6.43
N LYS A 457 48.62 8.24 -5.29
CA LYS A 457 49.60 9.23 -4.80
C LYS A 457 50.94 8.59 -4.49
N GLN A 458 50.96 7.41 -3.85
CA GLN A 458 52.19 6.68 -3.55
C GLN A 458 52.87 6.19 -4.83
N ALA A 459 52.12 5.61 -5.77
CA ALA A 459 52.64 5.18 -7.08
C ALA A 459 53.23 6.36 -7.88
N ARG A 460 52.57 7.53 -7.87
CA ARG A 460 53.08 8.74 -8.53
C ARG A 460 54.35 9.28 -7.87
N LYS A 461 54.47 9.18 -6.54
CA LYS A 461 55.69 9.53 -5.80
C LYS A 461 56.83 8.57 -6.15
N GLN A 462 56.57 7.26 -6.17
CA GLN A 462 57.55 6.23 -6.53
C GLN A 462 58.03 6.39 -7.99
N ALA A 463 57.11 6.63 -8.93
CA ALA A 463 57.46 6.89 -10.34
C ALA A 463 58.34 8.14 -10.51
N ARG A 464 58.06 9.21 -9.74
CA ARG A 464 58.92 10.42 -9.72
C ARG A 464 60.30 10.15 -9.13
N GLN A 465 60.39 9.35 -8.07
CA GLN A 465 61.69 8.95 -7.47
C GLN A 465 62.49 8.04 -8.39
N ALA A 466 61.83 7.14 -9.13
CA ALA A 466 62.48 6.30 -10.14
C ALA A 466 63.02 7.12 -11.32
N GLN A 467 62.30 8.17 -11.76
CA GLN A 467 62.78 9.08 -12.82
C GLN A 467 63.91 10.02 -12.37
N GLN A 468 64.06 10.29 -11.07
CA GLN A 468 65.15 11.10 -10.53
C GLN A 468 66.44 10.31 -10.23
N ARG A 469 66.40 8.97 -10.27
CA ARG A 469 67.60 8.14 -10.18
C ARG A 469 68.25 7.98 -11.56
N ARG A 470 69.23 8.85 -11.87
CA ARG A 470 70.31 8.54 -12.83
C ARG A 470 71.25 7.50 -12.20
N PRO A 471 71.90 6.62 -13.00
CA PRO A 471 72.61 5.48 -12.46
C PRO A 471 73.92 5.94 -11.83
N THR A 472 74.04 5.79 -10.52
CA THR A 472 75.34 5.70 -9.85
C THR A 472 75.33 4.46 -8.97
N ASN A 473 76.23 3.53 -9.32
CA ASN A 473 76.57 2.35 -8.54
C ASN A 473 76.90 2.75 -7.10
N THR A 474 76.19 2.18 -6.12
CA THR A 474 76.67 1.05 -5.28
C THR A 474 75.70 0.81 -4.10
N ALA A 475 75.18 -0.42 -4.05
CA ALA A 475 74.82 -1.28 -2.91
C ALA A 475 74.18 -0.70 -1.61
N ALA A 476 72.99 -1.22 -1.29
CA ALA A 476 72.77 -2.11 -0.14
C ALA A 476 71.34 -2.67 -0.19
N ALA A 477 71.21 -3.98 -0.48
CA ALA A 477 69.94 -4.69 -0.50
C ALA A 477 69.56 -5.12 0.92
N SER A 478 68.40 -4.66 1.40
CA SER A 478 67.61 -5.34 2.43
C SER A 478 66.37 -5.88 1.75
N GLY A 479 66.46 -7.14 1.29
CA GLY A 479 65.37 -7.83 0.62
C GLY A 479 64.26 -8.19 1.61
N GLU A 480 63.17 -7.44 1.57
CA GLU A 480 61.87 -7.91 2.04
C GLU A 480 61.24 -8.64 0.84
N LYS A 481 61.19 -9.97 0.86
CA LYS A 481 60.55 -10.76 -0.21
C LYS A 481 59.09 -10.36 -0.30
N VAL A 482 58.71 -9.70 -1.40
CA VAL A 482 57.31 -9.40 -1.71
C VAL A 482 56.52 -10.71 -1.77
N ASP A 483 55.52 -10.88 -0.90
CA ASP A 483 54.68 -12.08 -0.85
C ASP A 483 53.70 -12.14 -2.03
N LEU A 484 54.22 -12.56 -3.18
CA LEU A 484 53.45 -12.77 -4.41
C LEU A 484 52.36 -13.83 -4.25
N ARG A 485 52.51 -14.77 -3.32
CA ARG A 485 51.50 -15.81 -3.07
C ARG A 485 50.30 -15.18 -2.35
N GLY A 486 50.53 -14.37 -1.33
CA GLY A 486 49.51 -13.60 -0.63
C GLY A 486 48.77 -12.63 -1.57
N LEU A 487 49.49 -11.90 -2.42
CA LEU A 487 48.88 -10.99 -3.41
C LEU A 487 48.03 -11.73 -4.47
N ARG A 488 48.45 -12.92 -4.90
CA ARG A 488 47.65 -13.76 -5.83
C ARG A 488 46.37 -14.28 -5.17
N ILE A 489 46.42 -14.62 -3.88
CA ILE A 489 45.25 -15.04 -3.11
C ILE A 489 44.28 -13.86 -2.94
N ALA A 490 44.79 -12.67 -2.58
CA ALA A 490 44.00 -11.45 -2.46
C ALA A 490 43.32 -11.06 -3.79
N HIS A 491 44.05 -11.13 -4.90
CA HIS A 491 43.50 -10.91 -6.24
C HIS A 491 42.42 -11.94 -6.61
N ALA A 492 42.65 -13.23 -6.31
CA ALA A 492 41.64 -14.26 -6.55
C ALA A 492 40.37 -14.06 -5.71
N ALA A 493 40.52 -13.64 -4.44
CA ALA A 493 39.40 -13.31 -3.55
C ALA A 493 38.62 -12.08 -4.04
N ALA A 494 39.31 -11.02 -4.47
CA ALA A 494 38.69 -9.82 -5.05
C ALA A 494 37.92 -10.15 -6.35
N LYS A 495 38.51 -10.99 -7.21
CA LYS A 495 37.84 -11.45 -8.45
C LYS A 495 36.60 -12.30 -8.16
N ALA A 496 36.64 -13.15 -7.13
CA ALA A 496 35.48 -13.93 -6.69
C ALA A 496 34.39 -13.02 -6.09
N SER A 497 34.77 -11.96 -5.36
CA SER A 497 33.86 -10.95 -4.83
C SER A 497 33.14 -10.18 -5.94
N VAL A 498 33.84 -9.75 -7.00
CA VAL A 498 33.22 -9.13 -8.19
C VAL A 498 32.22 -10.07 -8.83
N LYS A 499 32.62 -11.32 -9.12
CA LYS A 499 31.74 -12.29 -9.76
C LYS A 499 30.50 -12.62 -8.93
N LYS A 500 30.62 -12.58 -7.59
CA LYS A 500 29.50 -12.75 -6.66
C LYS A 500 28.57 -11.53 -6.68
N ALA A 501 29.13 -10.31 -6.69
CA ALA A 501 28.37 -9.07 -6.79
C ALA A 501 27.63 -8.95 -8.14
N GLU A 502 28.28 -9.28 -9.26
CA GLU A 502 27.67 -9.32 -10.60
C GLU A 502 26.53 -10.33 -10.66
N LYS A 503 26.74 -11.54 -10.13
CA LYS A 503 25.70 -12.57 -10.11
C LYS A 503 24.53 -12.17 -9.21
N ASN A 504 24.78 -11.50 -8.08
CA ASN A 504 23.73 -11.02 -7.20
C ASN A 504 22.96 -9.85 -7.83
N LEU A 505 23.64 -8.88 -8.43
CA LEU A 505 23.00 -7.78 -9.15
C LEU A 505 22.16 -8.31 -10.31
N ALA A 506 22.69 -9.22 -11.12
CA ALA A 506 21.96 -9.81 -12.23
C ALA A 506 20.76 -10.65 -11.76
N ARG A 507 20.89 -11.38 -10.65
CA ARG A 507 19.80 -12.17 -10.06
C ARG A 507 18.69 -11.27 -9.52
N VAL A 508 19.03 -10.24 -8.76
CA VAL A 508 18.04 -9.31 -8.19
C VAL A 508 17.40 -8.47 -9.29
N ALA A 509 18.16 -8.03 -10.30
CA ALA A 509 17.61 -7.34 -11.47
C ALA A 509 16.66 -8.22 -12.31
N GLN A 510 16.80 -9.56 -12.25
CA GLN A 510 15.88 -10.50 -12.90
C GLN A 510 14.67 -10.89 -12.03
N GLU A 511 14.85 -10.98 -10.71
CA GLU A 511 13.80 -11.36 -9.75
C GLU A 511 12.89 -10.18 -9.38
N ASP A 512 13.42 -8.96 -9.28
CA ASP A 512 12.68 -7.74 -8.96
C ASP A 512 13.29 -6.49 -9.65
N PRO A 513 12.85 -6.16 -10.87
CA PRO A 513 13.34 -5.00 -11.62
C PRO A 513 13.03 -3.63 -11.00
N LYS A 514 12.21 -3.59 -9.93
CA LYS A 514 11.78 -2.34 -9.26
C LYS A 514 12.46 -2.11 -7.92
N GLN A 515 13.23 -3.06 -7.41
CA GLN A 515 14.11 -2.83 -6.27
C GLN A 515 15.18 -1.79 -6.68
N SER A 516 15.38 -0.74 -5.87
CA SER A 516 16.50 0.18 -6.09
C SER A 516 17.79 -0.64 -6.10
N LEU A 517 18.42 -0.70 -7.26
CA LEU A 517 19.67 -1.41 -7.46
C LEU A 517 20.86 -0.57 -7.02
N ASP A 518 20.64 0.67 -6.55
CA ASP A 518 21.71 1.62 -6.18
C ASP A 518 22.69 0.99 -5.19
N ASP A 519 22.19 0.21 -4.22
CA ASP A 519 23.02 -0.52 -3.26
C ASP A 519 23.83 -1.65 -3.90
N LEU A 520 23.22 -2.42 -4.81
CA LEU A 520 23.86 -3.55 -5.49
C LEU A 520 24.85 -3.08 -6.56
N GLU A 521 24.55 -1.99 -7.24
CA GLU A 521 25.43 -1.30 -8.18
C GLU A 521 26.61 -0.68 -7.44
N MET A 522 26.38 -0.07 -6.26
CA MET A 522 27.44 0.44 -5.40
C MET A 522 28.32 -0.70 -4.86
N GLN A 523 27.74 -1.84 -4.47
CA GLN A 523 28.50 -3.04 -4.09
C GLN A 523 29.35 -3.57 -5.24
N LEU A 524 28.79 -3.63 -6.46
CA LEU A 524 29.53 -4.05 -7.65
C LEU A 524 30.67 -3.09 -7.97
N ALA A 525 30.42 -1.78 -7.94
CA ALA A 525 31.43 -0.75 -8.15
C ALA A 525 32.57 -0.89 -7.11
N THR A 526 32.23 -1.07 -5.83
CA THR A 526 33.22 -1.29 -4.76
C THR A 526 34.07 -2.55 -5.01
N ALA A 527 33.43 -3.66 -5.39
CA ALA A 527 34.14 -4.91 -5.68
C ALA A 527 35.06 -4.77 -6.90
N GLN A 528 34.62 -4.10 -7.95
CA GLN A 528 35.41 -3.83 -9.16
C GLN A 528 36.59 -2.91 -8.86
N GLU A 529 36.42 -1.90 -8.00
CA GLU A 529 37.50 -1.05 -7.54
C GLU A 529 38.54 -1.82 -6.71
N ASN A 530 38.11 -2.69 -5.80
CA ASN A 530 39.00 -3.55 -5.02
C ASN A 530 39.78 -4.53 -5.91
N LEU A 531 39.16 -5.08 -6.95
CA LEU A 531 39.84 -5.92 -7.94
C LEU A 531 40.93 -5.14 -8.69
N LYS A 532 40.63 -3.92 -9.18
CA LYS A 532 41.62 -3.08 -9.86
C LYS A 532 42.80 -2.72 -8.94
N ALA A 533 42.54 -2.44 -7.66
CA ALA A 533 43.58 -2.18 -6.69
C ALA A 533 44.49 -3.41 -6.48
N ALA A 534 43.89 -4.60 -6.35
CA ALA A 534 44.64 -5.86 -6.24
C ALA A 534 45.42 -6.20 -7.52
N GLU A 535 44.88 -5.90 -8.71
CA GLU A 535 45.56 -6.05 -10.00
C GLU A 535 46.77 -5.14 -10.12
N LEU A 536 46.63 -3.87 -9.72
CA LEU A 536 47.74 -2.90 -9.75
C LEU A 536 48.86 -3.30 -8.79
N GLN A 537 48.52 -3.73 -7.57
CA GLN A 537 49.51 -4.23 -6.60
C GLN A 537 50.23 -5.48 -7.10
N LEU A 538 49.50 -6.41 -7.74
CA LEU A 538 50.09 -7.62 -8.31
C LEU A 538 50.98 -7.30 -9.53
N ALA A 539 50.61 -6.33 -10.36
CA ALA A 539 51.41 -5.88 -11.50
C ALA A 539 52.70 -5.20 -11.04
N GLN A 540 52.62 -4.29 -10.06
CA GLN A 540 53.80 -3.64 -9.47
C GLN A 540 54.76 -4.64 -8.82
N ALA A 541 54.23 -5.64 -8.11
CA ALA A 541 55.04 -6.70 -7.52
C ALA A 541 55.74 -7.59 -8.57
N ARG A 542 55.11 -7.81 -9.73
CA ARG A 542 55.70 -8.57 -10.86
C ARG A 542 56.77 -7.77 -11.58
N ASP A 543 56.55 -6.48 -11.81
CA ASP A 543 57.52 -5.61 -12.45
C ASP A 543 58.79 -5.49 -11.59
N GLN A 544 58.64 -5.36 -10.26
CA GLN A 544 59.75 -5.38 -9.31
C GLN A 544 60.54 -6.69 -9.37
N GLN A 545 59.85 -7.84 -9.45
CA GLN A 545 60.51 -9.14 -9.57
C GLN A 545 61.25 -9.32 -10.91
N SER A 546 60.69 -8.82 -12.02
CA SER A 546 61.31 -8.89 -13.34
C SER A 546 62.55 -8.00 -13.48
N SER A 547 62.59 -6.88 -12.74
CA SER A 547 63.75 -5.98 -12.67
C SER A 547 64.89 -6.52 -11.81
N GLU A 548 64.63 -7.51 -10.95
CA GLU A 548 65.67 -8.23 -10.18
C GLU A 548 66.25 -9.44 -10.94
N GLU A 549 65.60 -9.93 -12.01
CA GLU A 549 66.01 -11.13 -12.77
C GLU A 549 66.65 -10.84 -14.15
N SER A 550 66.76 -9.58 -14.58
CA SER A 550 67.56 -9.20 -15.76
C SER A 550 68.99 -8.83 -15.34
N PRO A 551 70.03 -9.43 -15.95
CA PRO A 551 71.39 -9.53 -15.41
C PRO A 551 72.14 -8.21 -15.23
#